data_AF-C2ENU5-F1
#
_entry.id   AF-C2ENU5-F1
#
_cell.length_a   1.000
_cell.length_b   1.000
_cell.length_c   1.000
_cell.angle_alpha   90.00
_cell.angle_beta   90.00
_cell.angle_gamma   90.00
#
_symmetry.space_group_name_H-M   'P 1'
#
loop_
_entity.id
_entity.type
_entity.pdbx_description
1 polymer ?
#
loop_
_entity_poly.entity_id
_entity_poly.type
_entity_poly.pdbx_seq_one_letter_code
_entity_poly.pdbx_strand_id
1 'polypeptide(L)'
;MNQLKYNFSDYNLNIATFISKEQFKIYSQFINKLSPLKNIIQTYKMTQNQYIELQAVPRIIENLPILSEQGYDLAIQKTTIYIILNRMFIDNCKNLAIQLNDLNLNDPINSCDKTKCEENLHVLRNYANHATIPISGLTTESSSNGEAKIRPTIKRQDLKGKFNKHDRLIINTWPKNGIEIMPEITKSNTIIQKLLKAIIQKFIKTRINEEEIEQIKADKEIWKNILIPQKTRGVFPLPLSNELKVAYTDSLLLKMVVSLIIDNVEYN
;
A
#
# COMPACT_ATOMS: atom_id res chain seq x y z
N MET A 1 -21.64 19.88 36.38
CA MET A 1 -20.52 19.96 35.42
C MET A 1 -20.40 18.61 34.74
N ASN A 2 -20.54 18.54 33.40
CA ASN A 2 -20.31 17.30 32.67
C ASN A 2 -18.83 16.97 32.69
N GLN A 3 -18.45 15.87 33.34
CA GLN A 3 -17.06 15.43 33.44
C GLN A 3 -16.56 15.00 32.06
N LEU A 4 -15.43 15.56 31.61
CA LEU A 4 -14.78 15.17 30.36
C LEU A 4 -14.41 13.68 30.39
N LYS A 5 -14.88 12.92 29.41
CA LYS A 5 -14.54 11.52 29.15
C LYS A 5 -13.66 11.42 27.92
N TYR A 6 -12.71 10.52 27.89
CA TYR A 6 -11.84 10.29 26.74
C TYR A 6 -12.09 8.90 26.18
N ASN A 7 -11.99 8.74 24.87
CA ASN A 7 -12.29 7.46 24.22
C ASN A 7 -11.45 7.23 22.96
N PHE A 8 -11.39 5.96 22.56
CA PHE A 8 -11.14 5.59 21.17
C PHE A 8 -12.45 5.52 20.40
N SER A 9 -12.46 6.03 19.18
CA SER A 9 -13.62 5.91 18.28
C SER A 9 -13.25 5.88 16.80
N ASP A 10 -14.25 5.55 15.99
CA ASP A 10 -14.21 5.66 14.54
C ASP A 10 -14.53 7.09 14.06
N TYR A 11 -14.66 7.28 12.73
CA TYR A 11 -15.00 8.59 12.16
C TYR A 11 -16.42 9.07 12.51
N ASN A 12 -17.33 8.14 12.79
CA ASN A 12 -18.72 8.43 13.15
C ASN A 12 -18.88 8.63 14.66
N LEU A 13 -17.77 8.70 15.41
CA LEU A 13 -17.73 8.82 16.87
C LEU A 13 -18.39 7.63 17.59
N ASN A 14 -18.45 6.47 16.95
CA ASN A 14 -18.82 5.24 17.62
C ASN A 14 -17.71 4.89 18.62
N ILE A 15 -18.04 4.95 19.91
CA ILE A 15 -17.10 4.71 20.99
C ILE A 15 -16.73 3.23 21.02
N ALA A 16 -15.46 2.94 20.83
CA ALA A 16 -14.91 1.59 20.97
C ALA A 16 -14.61 1.27 22.43
N THR A 17 -13.97 2.19 23.14
CA THR A 17 -13.69 2.09 24.58
C THR A 17 -13.39 3.45 25.19
N PHE A 18 -13.67 3.61 26.48
CA PHE A 18 -13.22 4.77 27.25
C PHE A 18 -11.78 4.59 27.73
N ILE A 19 -11.06 5.69 27.88
CA ILE A 19 -9.67 5.74 28.32
C ILE A 19 -9.46 6.87 29.33
N SER A 20 -8.34 6.80 30.05
CA SER A 20 -7.94 7.87 30.97
C SER A 20 -7.48 9.13 30.22
N LYS A 21 -7.42 10.26 30.93
CA LYS A 21 -6.85 11.51 30.41
C LYS A 21 -5.39 11.33 29.98
N GLU A 22 -4.64 10.49 30.70
CA GLU A 22 -3.22 10.28 30.42
C GLU A 22 -3.02 9.43 29.17
N GLN A 23 -3.78 8.33 29.04
CA GLN A 23 -3.84 7.55 27.81
C GLN A 23 -4.21 8.44 26.61
N PHE A 24 -5.21 9.31 26.78
CA PHE A 24 -5.62 10.24 25.72
C PHE A 24 -4.46 11.13 25.24
N LYS A 25 -3.66 11.71 26.15
CA LYS A 25 -2.52 12.55 25.77
C LYS A 25 -1.47 11.75 25.01
N ILE A 26 -1.07 10.60 25.54
CA ILE A 26 -0.04 9.73 24.94
C ILE A 26 -0.49 9.30 23.53
N TYR A 27 -1.72 8.79 23.40
CA TYR A 27 -2.26 8.38 22.10
C TYR A 27 -2.43 9.55 21.13
N SER A 28 -2.80 10.73 21.62
CA SER A 28 -2.91 11.92 20.77
C SER A 28 -1.56 12.30 20.18
N GLN A 29 -0.49 12.29 20.99
CA GLN A 29 0.87 12.56 20.52
C GLN A 29 1.32 11.50 19.51
N PHE A 30 1.16 10.23 19.86
CA PHE A 30 1.48 9.10 18.99
C PHE A 30 0.78 9.21 17.63
N ILE A 31 -0.54 9.41 17.60
CA ILE A 31 -1.33 9.47 16.36
C ILE A 31 -0.92 10.68 15.50
N ASN A 32 -0.69 11.84 16.12
CA ASN A 32 -0.29 13.05 15.39
C ASN A 32 1.08 12.88 14.71
N LYS A 33 2.01 12.16 15.33
CA LYS A 33 3.31 11.84 14.73
C LYS A 33 3.18 11.01 13.46
N LEU A 34 2.13 10.20 13.30
CA LEU A 34 1.96 9.34 12.12
C LEU A 34 1.58 10.10 10.84
N SER A 35 1.28 11.40 10.92
CA SER A 35 0.82 12.19 9.78
C SER A 35 1.69 12.11 8.51
N PRO A 36 3.04 12.06 8.57
CA PRO A 36 3.86 11.97 7.36
C PRO A 36 3.66 10.66 6.58
N LEU A 37 3.19 9.59 7.24
CA LEU A 37 2.99 8.28 6.60
C LEU A 37 1.66 8.18 5.83
N LYS A 38 0.75 9.15 5.98
CA LYS A 38 -0.61 9.07 5.42
C LYS A 38 -0.64 8.85 3.90
N ASN A 39 0.15 9.61 3.15
CA ASN A 39 0.17 9.52 1.67
C ASN A 39 0.70 8.17 1.18
N ILE A 40 1.71 7.63 1.85
CA ILE A 40 2.27 6.31 1.52
C ILE A 40 1.23 5.22 1.79
N ILE A 41 0.57 5.25 2.95
CA ILE A 41 -0.45 4.25 3.29
C ILE A 41 -1.65 4.31 2.34
N GLN A 42 -2.09 5.52 1.98
CA GLN A 42 -3.19 5.68 1.03
C GLN A 42 -2.85 5.07 -0.33
N THR A 43 -1.67 5.39 -0.86
CA THR A 43 -1.23 4.88 -2.18
C THR A 43 -0.98 3.37 -2.14
N TYR A 44 -0.41 2.87 -1.04
CA TYR A 44 -0.25 1.44 -0.80
C TYR A 44 -1.60 0.72 -0.81
N LYS A 45 -2.59 1.22 -0.06
CA LYS A 45 -3.94 0.66 -0.03
C LYS A 45 -4.58 0.63 -1.41
N MET A 46 -4.46 1.71 -2.18
CA MET A 46 -4.94 1.75 -3.57
C MET A 46 -4.26 0.69 -4.43
N THR A 47 -2.95 0.52 -4.27
CA THR A 47 -2.17 -0.50 -5.00
C THR A 47 -2.60 -1.93 -4.61
N GLN A 48 -2.80 -2.21 -3.31
CA GLN A 48 -3.26 -3.51 -2.84
C GLN A 48 -4.69 -3.83 -3.31
N ASN A 49 -5.61 -2.87 -3.24
CA ASN A 49 -6.96 -3.04 -3.77
C ASN A 49 -6.92 -3.38 -5.27
N GLN A 50 -6.11 -2.63 -6.02
CA GLN A 50 -5.94 -2.83 -7.45
C GLN A 50 -5.31 -4.20 -7.78
N TYR A 51 -4.39 -4.68 -6.95
CA TYR A 51 -3.81 -6.02 -7.06
C TYR A 51 -4.88 -7.11 -6.88
N ILE A 52 -5.69 -7.01 -5.82
CA ILE A 52 -6.78 -7.95 -5.53
C ILE A 52 -7.79 -7.97 -6.69
N GLU A 53 -8.18 -6.79 -7.18
CA GLU A 53 -9.10 -6.66 -8.32
C GLU A 53 -8.51 -7.31 -9.58
N LEU A 54 -7.22 -7.12 -9.86
CA LEU A 54 -6.55 -7.74 -11.00
C LEU A 54 -6.50 -9.27 -10.88
N GLN A 55 -6.28 -9.82 -9.68
CA GLN A 55 -6.31 -11.26 -9.44
C GLN A 55 -7.69 -11.88 -9.65
N ALA A 56 -8.77 -11.09 -9.53
CA ALA A 56 -10.14 -11.57 -9.74
C ALA A 56 -10.54 -11.60 -11.23
N VAL A 57 -9.83 -10.88 -12.11
CA VAL A 57 -10.17 -10.77 -13.54
C VAL A 57 -10.32 -12.11 -14.28
N PRO A 58 -9.44 -13.12 -14.10
CA PRO A 58 -9.60 -14.40 -14.79
C PRO A 58 -10.96 -15.06 -14.53
N ARG A 59 -11.46 -15.01 -13.29
CA ARG A 59 -12.76 -15.56 -12.91
C ARG A 59 -13.92 -14.80 -13.53
N ILE A 60 -13.78 -13.48 -13.71
CA ILE A 60 -14.79 -12.66 -14.39
C ILE A 60 -14.92 -13.08 -15.86
N ILE A 61 -13.78 -13.31 -16.53
CA ILE A 61 -13.74 -13.75 -17.93
C ILE A 61 -14.36 -15.14 -18.10
N GLU A 62 -14.03 -16.10 -17.22
CA GLU A 62 -14.60 -17.45 -17.26
C GLU A 62 -16.11 -17.48 -17.07
N ASN A 63 -16.63 -16.69 -16.13
CA ASN A 63 -18.05 -16.70 -15.79
C ASN A 63 -18.93 -15.95 -16.81
N LEU A 64 -18.33 -15.13 -17.68
CA LEU A 64 -19.06 -14.32 -18.67
C LEU A 64 -18.38 -14.38 -20.05
N PRO A 65 -18.34 -15.54 -20.73
CA PRO A 65 -17.60 -15.74 -21.97
C PRO A 65 -18.05 -14.82 -23.13
N ILE A 66 -19.34 -14.45 -23.14
CA ILE A 66 -19.93 -13.54 -24.14
C ILE A 66 -19.36 -12.11 -24.01
N LEU A 67 -18.74 -11.78 -22.87
CA LEU A 67 -18.09 -10.50 -22.59
C LEU A 67 -16.56 -10.58 -22.66
N SER A 68 -15.99 -11.58 -23.34
CA SER A 68 -14.53 -11.82 -23.33
C SER A 68 -13.70 -10.59 -23.73
N GLU A 69 -14.16 -9.80 -24.71
CA GLU A 69 -13.50 -8.55 -25.10
C GLU A 69 -13.51 -7.51 -23.97
N GLN A 70 -14.63 -7.34 -23.27
CA GLN A 70 -14.72 -6.44 -22.11
C GLN A 70 -13.86 -6.93 -20.94
N GLY A 71 -13.77 -8.24 -20.76
CA GLY A 71 -12.89 -8.85 -19.76
C GLY A 71 -11.40 -8.66 -20.08
N TYR A 72 -11.03 -8.67 -21.36
CA TYR A 72 -9.69 -8.35 -21.83
C TYR A 72 -9.36 -6.87 -21.68
N ASP A 73 -10.27 -5.97 -22.02
CA ASP A 73 -10.13 -4.53 -21.77
C ASP A 73 -9.97 -4.25 -20.28
N LEU A 74 -10.75 -4.93 -19.44
CA LEU A 74 -10.63 -4.84 -17.99
C LEU A 74 -9.26 -5.31 -17.51
N ALA A 75 -8.73 -6.42 -18.03
CA ALA A 75 -7.39 -6.90 -17.71
C ALA A 75 -6.32 -5.84 -18.05
N ILE A 76 -6.41 -5.22 -19.23
CA ILE A 76 -5.48 -4.18 -19.69
C ILE A 76 -5.55 -2.95 -18.78
N GLN A 77 -6.76 -2.46 -18.50
CA GLN A 77 -6.99 -1.31 -17.64
C GLN A 77 -6.44 -1.58 -16.22
N LYS A 78 -6.84 -2.71 -15.62
CA LYS A 78 -6.43 -3.06 -14.25
C LYS A 78 -4.92 -3.29 -14.14
N THR A 79 -4.28 -3.85 -15.16
CA THR A 79 -2.81 -3.98 -15.24
C THR A 79 -2.16 -2.59 -15.28
N THR A 80 -2.65 -1.70 -16.13
CA THR A 80 -2.09 -0.35 -16.29
C THR A 80 -2.24 0.48 -15.00
N ILE A 81 -3.41 0.43 -14.36
CA ILE A 81 -3.67 1.14 -13.11
C ILE A 81 -2.75 0.61 -11.99
N TYR A 82 -2.54 -0.71 -11.90
CA TYR A 82 -1.60 -1.28 -10.93
C TYR A 82 -0.19 -0.70 -11.11
N ILE A 83 0.31 -0.68 -12.35
CA ILE A 83 1.65 -0.17 -12.68
C ILE A 83 1.77 1.31 -12.25
N ILE A 84 0.77 2.13 -12.55
CA ILE A 84 0.76 3.55 -12.18
C ILE A 84 0.79 3.72 -10.65
N LEU A 85 -0.11 3.02 -9.93
CA LEU A 85 -0.23 3.13 -8.47
C LEU A 85 1.01 2.61 -7.75
N ASN A 86 1.58 1.51 -8.22
CA ASN A 86 2.82 0.95 -7.69
C ASN A 86 3.99 1.95 -7.79
N ARG A 87 4.16 2.57 -8.96
CA ARG A 87 5.21 3.58 -9.14
C ARG A 87 4.94 4.85 -8.34
N MET A 88 3.69 5.27 -8.24
CA MET A 88 3.29 6.37 -7.35
C MET A 88 3.62 6.07 -5.88
N PHE A 89 3.46 4.82 -5.42
CA PHE A 89 3.85 4.41 -4.07
C PHE A 89 5.36 4.58 -3.85
N ILE A 90 6.20 4.12 -4.79
CA ILE A 90 7.66 4.27 -4.69
C ILE A 90 8.08 5.75 -4.73
N ASP A 91 7.47 6.55 -5.59
CA ASP A 91 7.74 7.99 -5.66
C ASP A 91 7.34 8.71 -4.36
N ASN A 92 6.22 8.31 -3.73
CA ASN A 92 5.84 8.80 -2.40
C ASN A 92 6.83 8.38 -1.31
N CYS A 93 7.42 7.18 -1.39
CA CYS A 93 8.48 6.77 -0.48
C CYS A 93 9.73 7.64 -0.65
N LYS A 94 10.13 7.96 -1.89
CA LYS A 94 11.26 8.87 -2.18
C LYS A 94 10.99 10.27 -1.63
N ASN A 95 9.78 10.79 -1.82
CA ASN A 95 9.39 12.09 -1.27
C ASN A 95 9.45 12.11 0.26
N LEU A 96 9.03 11.03 0.93
CA LEU A 96 9.17 10.91 2.39
C LEU A 96 10.63 10.91 2.81
N ALA A 97 11.51 10.20 2.08
CA ALA A 97 12.95 10.17 2.39
C ALA A 97 13.59 11.57 2.32
N ILE A 98 13.15 12.41 1.38
CA ILE A 98 13.59 13.81 1.27
C ILE A 98 13.06 14.63 2.46
N GLN A 99 11.79 14.47 2.81
CA GLN A 99 11.15 15.22 3.90
C GLN A 99 11.69 14.84 5.28
N LEU A 100 11.98 13.56 5.50
CA LEU A 100 12.42 12.99 6.78
C LEU A 100 13.80 12.33 6.61
N ASN A 101 14.79 13.15 6.27
CA ASN A 101 16.15 12.69 5.96
C ASN A 101 16.80 11.90 7.13
N ASP A 102 16.44 12.21 8.37
CA ASP A 102 16.88 11.52 9.59
C ASP A 102 16.49 10.04 9.64
N LEU A 103 15.46 9.62 8.89
CA LEU A 103 15.06 8.21 8.80
C LEU A 103 16.03 7.36 7.97
N ASN A 104 16.93 7.97 7.18
CA ASN A 104 17.88 7.29 6.30
C ASN A 104 17.19 6.24 5.39
N LEU A 105 16.12 6.63 4.69
CA LEU A 105 15.30 5.72 3.87
C LEU A 105 15.87 5.44 2.47
N ASN A 106 16.94 6.13 2.07
CA ASN A 106 17.50 6.01 0.72
C ASN A 106 17.91 4.57 0.37
N ASP A 107 18.58 3.87 1.29
CA ASP A 107 19.05 2.49 1.04
C ASP A 107 17.91 1.49 0.78
N PRO A 108 16.88 1.35 1.66
CA PRO A 108 15.79 0.42 1.39
C PRO A 108 14.98 0.80 0.14
N ILE A 109 14.79 2.09 -0.13
CA ILE A 109 14.06 2.55 -1.32
C ILE A 109 14.85 2.25 -2.58
N ASN A 110 16.14 2.58 -2.63
CA ASN A 110 17.00 2.32 -3.79
C ASN A 110 17.15 0.82 -4.06
N SER A 111 17.23 0.01 -3.00
CA SER A 111 17.30 -1.45 -3.13
C SER A 111 16.03 -2.04 -3.75
N CYS A 112 14.86 -1.49 -3.40
CA CYS A 112 13.58 -1.82 -4.01
C CYS A 112 13.53 -1.37 -5.47
N ASP A 113 13.81 -0.10 -5.73
CA ASP A 113 13.61 0.56 -7.02
C ASP A 113 14.48 -0.01 -8.14
N LYS A 114 15.67 -0.50 -7.79
CA LYS A 114 16.63 -1.08 -8.74
C LYS A 114 16.44 -2.57 -9.00
N THR A 115 15.42 -3.20 -8.42
CA THR A 115 15.12 -4.60 -8.74
C THR A 115 14.66 -4.71 -10.19
N LYS A 116 14.97 -5.84 -10.85
CA LYS A 116 14.59 -6.07 -12.26
C LYS A 116 13.09 -5.85 -12.52
N CYS A 117 12.23 -6.30 -11.61
CA CYS A 117 10.79 -6.14 -11.76
C CYS A 117 10.37 -4.66 -11.65
N GLU A 118 10.92 -3.92 -10.69
CA GLU A 118 10.61 -2.50 -10.53
C GLU A 118 11.09 -1.65 -11.70
N GLU A 119 12.27 -1.97 -12.25
CA GLU A 119 12.77 -1.35 -13.48
C GLU A 119 11.83 -1.63 -14.67
N ASN A 120 11.32 -2.86 -14.81
CA ASN A 120 10.32 -3.19 -15.83
C ASN A 120 9.03 -2.36 -15.64
N LEU A 121 8.50 -2.27 -14.42
CA LEU A 121 7.29 -1.49 -14.15
C LEU A 121 7.51 0.02 -14.33
N HIS A 122 8.71 0.52 -14.02
CA HIS A 122 9.08 1.92 -14.26
C HIS A 122 9.03 2.24 -15.76
N VAL A 123 9.69 1.44 -16.60
CA VAL A 123 9.63 1.63 -18.05
C VAL A 123 8.19 1.63 -18.56
N LEU A 124 7.37 0.69 -18.09
CA LEU A 124 5.97 0.60 -18.49
C LEU A 124 5.14 1.80 -18.02
N ARG A 125 5.39 2.33 -16.81
CA ARG A 125 4.77 3.58 -16.34
C ARG A 125 5.20 4.77 -17.20
N ASN A 126 6.48 4.86 -17.56
CA ASN A 126 6.98 5.94 -18.41
C ASN A 126 6.33 5.88 -19.80
N TYR A 127 6.13 4.68 -20.32
CA TYR A 127 5.37 4.48 -21.55
C TYR A 127 3.90 4.89 -21.40
N ALA A 128 3.24 4.44 -20.31
CA ALA A 128 1.84 4.71 -20.00
C ALA A 128 1.50 6.21 -19.89
N ASN A 129 2.48 7.06 -19.57
CA ASN A 129 2.29 8.52 -19.55
C ASN A 129 2.00 9.12 -20.95
N HIS A 130 2.28 8.39 -22.03
CA HIS A 130 2.20 8.89 -23.40
C HIS A 130 1.41 7.98 -24.34
N ALA A 131 1.23 6.70 -24.00
CA ALA A 131 0.54 5.72 -24.84
C ALA A 131 -0.03 4.57 -23.99
N THR A 132 -1.05 3.89 -24.51
CA THR A 132 -1.60 2.68 -23.89
C THR A 132 -0.59 1.53 -23.98
N ILE A 133 -0.36 0.82 -22.87
CA ILE A 133 0.55 -0.34 -22.85
C ILE A 133 -0.01 -1.45 -23.77
N PRO A 134 0.74 -1.92 -24.78
CA PRO A 134 0.26 -2.88 -25.76
C PRO A 134 0.36 -4.32 -25.21
N ILE A 135 -0.65 -4.71 -24.46
CA ILE A 135 -0.77 -6.06 -23.89
C ILE A 135 -1.43 -6.98 -24.92
N SER A 136 -0.74 -8.04 -25.34
CA SER A 136 -1.18 -8.92 -26.46
C SER A 136 -1.32 -10.41 -26.10
N GLY A 137 -0.96 -10.81 -24.89
CA GLY A 137 -0.97 -12.21 -24.41
C GLY A 137 -2.15 -12.62 -23.53
N LEU A 138 -3.36 -12.11 -23.77
CA LEU A 138 -4.50 -12.39 -22.90
C LEU A 138 -5.13 -13.76 -23.21
N THR A 139 -4.41 -14.84 -22.96
CA THR A 139 -4.98 -16.19 -23.00
C THR A 139 -5.46 -16.59 -21.61
N THR A 140 -6.67 -17.15 -21.52
CA THR A 140 -7.14 -17.86 -20.33
C THR A 140 -6.62 -19.30 -20.40
N GLU A 141 -5.71 -19.66 -19.49
CA GLU A 141 -5.36 -21.06 -19.30
C GLU A 141 -6.18 -21.63 -18.15
N SER A 142 -6.95 -22.69 -18.43
CA SER A 142 -7.53 -23.54 -17.40
C SER A 142 -6.39 -24.31 -16.73
N SER A 143 -6.07 -23.98 -15.48
CA SER A 143 -5.13 -24.81 -14.73
C SER A 143 -5.73 -26.19 -14.46
N SER A 144 -4.89 -27.20 -14.25
CA SER A 144 -5.29 -28.56 -13.85
C SER A 144 -6.11 -28.61 -12.54
N ASN A 145 -6.14 -27.50 -11.78
CA ASN A 145 -6.91 -27.32 -10.56
C ASN A 145 -8.21 -26.50 -10.78
N GLY A 146 -8.55 -26.15 -12.03
CA GLY A 146 -9.80 -25.45 -12.37
C GLY A 146 -9.79 -23.93 -12.18
N GLU A 147 -8.63 -23.30 -11.93
CA GLU A 147 -8.54 -21.83 -11.90
C GLU A 147 -8.07 -21.28 -13.25
N ALA A 148 -8.83 -20.35 -13.87
CA ALA A 148 -8.29 -19.54 -14.97
C ALA A 148 -7.14 -18.65 -14.52
N LYS A 149 -6.19 -18.47 -15.42
CA LYS A 149 -5.17 -17.43 -15.34
C LYS A 149 -5.14 -16.64 -16.63
N ILE A 150 -5.03 -15.33 -16.51
CA ILE A 150 -4.65 -14.45 -17.64
C ILE A 150 -3.12 -14.40 -17.71
N ARG A 151 -2.56 -14.43 -18.92
CA ARG A 151 -1.10 -14.32 -19.15
C ARG A 151 -0.68 -13.06 -19.92
N PRO A 152 -1.12 -11.86 -19.50
CA PRO A 152 -0.82 -10.62 -20.22
C PRO A 152 0.69 -10.51 -20.49
N THR A 153 1.01 -10.40 -21.77
CA THR A 153 2.38 -10.34 -22.27
C THR A 153 2.57 -9.01 -23.00
N ILE A 154 3.71 -8.37 -22.77
CA ILE A 154 4.10 -7.13 -23.44
C ILE A 154 5.35 -7.40 -24.26
N LYS A 155 5.24 -7.27 -25.58
CA LYS A 155 6.35 -7.50 -26.50
C LYS A 155 7.09 -6.20 -26.75
N ARG A 156 8.42 -6.28 -26.77
CA ARG A 156 9.29 -5.14 -27.09
C ARG A 156 8.93 -4.48 -28.42
N GLN A 157 8.58 -5.26 -29.44
CA GLN A 157 8.26 -4.74 -30.78
C GLN A 157 6.95 -3.94 -30.83
N ASP A 158 6.05 -4.16 -29.87
CA ASP A 158 4.76 -3.49 -29.81
C ASP A 158 4.90 -2.11 -29.11
N LEU A 159 5.96 -1.91 -28.34
CA LEU A 159 6.32 -0.64 -27.71
C LEU A 159 6.84 0.36 -28.74
N LYS A 160 5.94 1.23 -29.24
CA LYS A 160 6.26 2.28 -30.22
C LYS A 160 6.48 3.63 -29.54
N GLY A 161 7.59 4.30 -29.82
CA GLY A 161 7.85 5.65 -29.31
C GLY A 161 9.33 5.97 -29.14
N LYS A 162 9.63 7.21 -28.73
CA LYS A 162 10.99 7.63 -28.36
C LYS A 162 11.22 7.32 -26.88
N PHE A 163 12.09 6.35 -26.62
CA PHE A 163 12.51 5.98 -25.27
C PHE A 163 13.78 6.73 -24.86
N ASN A 164 13.87 7.10 -23.58
CA ASN A 164 15.10 7.64 -23.01
C ASN A 164 16.23 6.58 -23.02
N LYS A 165 17.46 6.93 -22.64
CA LYS A 165 18.59 5.99 -22.65
C LYS A 165 18.38 4.82 -21.69
N HIS A 166 17.86 5.08 -20.50
CA HIS A 166 17.61 4.09 -19.46
C HIS A 166 16.54 3.08 -19.87
N ASP A 167 15.37 3.55 -20.30
CA ASP A 167 14.25 2.70 -20.71
C ASP A 167 14.66 1.78 -21.87
N ARG A 168 15.44 2.28 -22.83
CA ARG A 168 15.99 1.46 -23.92
C ARG A 168 16.88 0.34 -23.41
N LEU A 169 17.74 0.61 -22.43
CA LEU A 169 18.62 -0.42 -21.85
C LEU A 169 17.79 -1.53 -21.21
N ILE A 170 16.77 -1.19 -20.43
CA ILE A 170 15.90 -2.16 -19.78
C ILE A 170 15.10 -2.98 -20.82
N ILE A 171 14.43 -2.33 -21.77
CA ILE A 171 13.65 -3.00 -22.83
C ILE A 171 14.52 -3.97 -23.65
N ASN A 172 15.79 -3.63 -23.88
CA ASN A 172 16.72 -4.50 -24.61
C ASN A 172 17.06 -5.80 -23.87
N THR A 173 16.84 -5.87 -22.55
CA THR A 173 17.03 -7.10 -21.75
C THR A 173 15.82 -8.03 -21.79
N TRP A 174 14.69 -7.59 -22.36
CA TRP A 174 13.48 -8.40 -22.40
C TRP A 174 13.63 -9.57 -23.37
N PRO A 175 13.02 -10.74 -23.06
CA PRO A 175 12.99 -11.86 -23.99
C PRO A 175 12.36 -11.46 -25.34
N LYS A 176 12.74 -12.16 -26.41
CA LYS A 176 12.20 -11.92 -27.77
C LYS A 176 10.67 -11.99 -27.81
N ASN A 177 10.08 -12.88 -27.00
CA ASN A 177 8.64 -13.08 -26.93
C ASN A 177 7.91 -12.08 -26.00
N GLY A 178 8.64 -11.12 -25.43
CA GLY A 178 8.12 -10.17 -24.45
C GLY A 178 8.30 -10.63 -23.00
N ILE A 179 7.75 -9.82 -22.09
CA ILE A 179 7.67 -10.14 -20.66
C ILE A 179 6.22 -10.48 -20.29
N GLU A 180 6.02 -11.51 -19.48
CA GLU A 180 4.75 -11.77 -18.81
C GLU A 180 4.62 -10.81 -17.63
N ILE A 181 3.54 -10.02 -17.58
CA ILE A 181 3.43 -8.93 -16.60
C ILE A 181 2.87 -9.39 -15.25
N MET A 182 2.07 -10.45 -15.20
CA MET A 182 1.51 -10.95 -13.92
C MET A 182 2.58 -11.43 -12.92
N PRO A 183 3.64 -12.17 -13.35
CA PRO A 183 4.75 -12.50 -12.46
C PRO A 183 5.49 -11.26 -11.93
N GLU A 184 5.68 -10.25 -12.79
CA GLU A 184 6.33 -8.98 -12.40
C GLU A 184 5.48 -8.21 -11.37
N ILE A 185 4.16 -8.14 -11.59
CA ILE A 185 3.19 -7.52 -10.66
C ILE A 185 3.16 -8.25 -9.32
N THR A 186 3.08 -9.59 -9.33
CA THR A 186 3.06 -10.40 -8.11
C THR A 186 4.33 -10.20 -7.29
N LYS A 187 5.49 -10.23 -7.96
CA LYS A 187 6.79 -10.01 -7.32
C LYS A 187 6.91 -8.59 -6.77
N SER A 188 6.49 -7.60 -7.55
CA SER A 188 6.45 -6.19 -7.16
C SER A 188 5.57 -5.98 -5.93
N ASN A 189 4.40 -6.64 -5.87
CA ASN A 189 3.50 -6.57 -4.72
C ASN A 189 4.19 -6.99 -3.42
N THR A 190 4.91 -8.12 -3.45
CA THR A 190 5.72 -8.58 -2.30
C THR A 190 6.84 -7.59 -1.96
N ILE A 191 7.47 -6.96 -2.95
CA ILE A 191 8.56 -6.00 -2.73
C ILE A 191 8.04 -4.73 -2.05
N ILE A 192 6.92 -4.16 -2.51
CA ILE A 192 6.37 -2.95 -1.90
C ILE A 192 5.84 -3.20 -0.49
N GLN A 193 5.32 -4.40 -0.20
CA GLN A 193 4.94 -4.82 1.16
C GLN A 193 6.16 -4.79 2.09
N LYS A 194 7.28 -5.38 1.66
CA LYS A 194 8.55 -5.36 2.42
C LYS A 194 9.09 -3.95 2.59
N LEU A 195 9.03 -3.12 1.55
CA LEU A 195 9.47 -1.72 1.63
C LEU A 195 8.63 -0.95 2.66
N LEU A 196 7.31 -1.08 2.62
CA LEU A 196 6.42 -0.39 3.56
C LEU A 196 6.73 -0.80 5.00
N LYS A 197 6.90 -2.11 5.26
CA LYS A 197 7.28 -2.62 6.58
C LYS A 197 8.59 -1.97 7.06
N ALA A 198 9.62 -1.95 6.22
CA ALA A 198 10.92 -1.35 6.55
C ALA A 198 10.81 0.15 6.85
N ILE A 199 10.01 0.89 6.09
CA ILE A 199 9.75 2.32 6.33
C ILE A 199 9.08 2.54 7.68
N ILE A 200 8.02 1.78 7.99
CA ILE A 200 7.30 1.93 9.27
C ILE A 200 8.21 1.54 10.45
N GLN A 201 9.00 0.48 10.32
CA GLN A 201 9.96 0.09 11.37
C GLN A 201 11.00 1.18 11.64
N LYS A 202 11.58 1.77 10.59
CA LYS A 202 12.50 2.91 10.73
C LYS A 202 11.80 4.12 11.33
N PHE A 203 10.56 4.39 10.92
CA PHE A 203 9.75 5.47 11.49
C PHE A 203 9.52 5.30 12.99
N ILE A 204 9.07 4.11 13.43
CA ILE A 204 8.85 3.78 14.83
C ILE A 204 10.13 3.99 15.63
N LYS A 205 11.25 3.40 15.16
CA LYS A 205 12.54 3.46 15.85
C LYS A 205 13.05 4.89 16.06
N THR A 206 12.80 5.80 15.11
CA THR A 206 13.38 7.14 15.13
C THR A 206 12.45 8.21 15.69
N ARG A 207 11.12 8.06 15.53
CA ARG A 207 10.16 9.15 15.77
C ARG A 207 9.14 8.87 16.87
N ILE A 208 8.98 7.62 17.29
CA ILE A 208 8.06 7.25 18.37
C ILE A 208 8.86 7.08 19.65
N ASN A 209 8.39 7.71 20.72
CA ASN A 209 9.06 7.72 22.02
C ASN A 209 8.78 6.41 22.76
N GLU A 210 9.67 6.05 23.69
CA GLU A 210 9.56 4.82 24.48
C GLU A 210 8.26 4.76 25.28
N GLU A 211 7.85 5.86 25.92
CA GLU A 211 6.58 5.96 26.65
C GLU A 211 5.36 5.62 25.77
N GLU A 212 5.33 6.09 24.52
CA GLU A 212 4.25 5.79 23.58
C GLU A 212 4.24 4.30 23.19
N ILE A 213 5.41 3.71 23.01
CA ILE A 213 5.59 2.29 22.71
C ILE A 213 5.14 1.42 23.89
N GLU A 214 5.54 1.78 25.11
CA GLU A 214 5.18 1.08 26.34
C GLU A 214 3.67 1.12 26.57
N GLN A 215 3.03 2.28 26.38
CA GLN A 215 1.58 2.40 26.51
C GLN A 215 0.84 1.49 25.51
N ILE A 216 1.29 1.44 24.24
CA ILE A 216 0.69 0.56 23.22
C ILE A 216 0.85 -0.92 23.60
N LYS A 217 2.01 -1.30 24.14
CA LYS A 217 2.27 -2.67 24.60
C LYS A 217 1.43 -3.04 25.83
N ALA A 218 1.27 -2.10 26.78
CA ALA A 218 0.43 -2.29 27.95
C ALA A 218 -1.04 -2.51 27.56
N ASP A 219 -1.51 -1.79 26.53
CA ASP A 219 -2.89 -1.90 26.01
C ASP A 219 -3.04 -2.96 24.90
N LYS A 220 -2.11 -3.92 24.79
CA LYS A 220 -2.06 -4.92 23.71
C LYS A 220 -3.39 -5.63 23.46
N GLU A 221 -4.05 -6.10 24.52
CA GLU A 221 -5.31 -6.83 24.42
C GLU A 221 -6.46 -5.95 23.95
N ILE A 222 -6.47 -4.67 24.35
CA ILE A 222 -7.45 -3.69 23.87
C ILE A 222 -7.24 -3.46 22.37
N TRP A 223 -5.99 -3.30 21.93
CA TRP A 223 -5.66 -3.14 20.52
C TRP A 223 -6.11 -4.33 19.66
N LYS A 224 -5.76 -5.56 20.09
CA LYS A 224 -6.05 -6.78 19.33
C LYS A 224 -7.54 -7.13 19.29
N ASN A 225 -8.21 -7.02 20.42
CA ASN A 225 -9.56 -7.57 20.56
C ASN A 225 -10.66 -6.52 20.31
N ILE A 226 -10.33 -5.23 20.43
CA ILE A 226 -11.31 -4.14 20.34
C ILE A 226 -10.97 -3.18 19.21
N LEU A 227 -9.82 -2.49 19.28
CA LEU A 227 -9.54 -1.32 18.44
C LEU A 227 -9.30 -1.67 16.97
N ILE A 228 -8.45 -2.68 16.70
CA ILE A 228 -8.15 -3.13 15.33
C ILE A 228 -9.38 -3.74 14.65
N PRO A 229 -10.14 -4.68 15.28
CA PRO A 229 -11.35 -5.23 14.68
C PRO A 229 -12.41 -4.17 14.36
N GLN A 230 -12.58 -3.17 15.24
CA GLN A 230 -13.54 -2.09 15.04
C GLN A 230 -13.05 -0.98 14.09
N LYS A 231 -11.85 -1.12 13.51
CA LYS A 231 -11.26 -0.12 12.58
C LYS A 231 -11.22 1.28 13.20
N THR A 232 -10.91 1.37 14.49
CA THR A 232 -10.77 2.66 15.18
C THR A 232 -9.73 3.54 14.49
N ARG A 233 -9.94 4.86 14.59
CA ARG A 233 -9.12 5.84 13.86
C ARG A 233 -8.35 6.78 14.77
N GLY A 234 -8.73 6.88 16.03
CA GLY A 234 -7.97 7.63 17.00
C GLY A 234 -8.73 7.92 18.28
N VAL A 235 -8.34 9.01 18.95
CA VAL A 235 -8.82 9.37 20.28
C VAL A 235 -9.55 10.71 20.30
N PHE A 236 -10.61 10.77 21.10
CA PHE A 236 -11.57 11.87 21.12
C PHE A 236 -11.98 12.24 22.56
N PRO A 237 -12.13 13.54 22.88
CA PRO A 237 -12.77 13.99 24.12
C PRO A 237 -14.30 14.06 23.99
N LEU A 238 -15.03 13.78 25.08
CA LEU A 238 -16.49 13.88 25.19
C LEU A 238 -16.88 14.70 26.44
N PRO A 239 -17.71 15.75 26.33
CA PRO A 239 -18.19 16.33 25.07
C PRO A 239 -17.02 16.87 24.24
N LEU A 240 -17.21 16.96 22.92
CA LEU A 240 -16.21 17.58 22.04
C LEU A 240 -15.95 19.00 22.54
N SER A 241 -14.71 19.28 22.91
CA SER A 241 -14.25 20.58 23.37
C SER A 241 -13.33 21.18 22.34
N ASN A 242 -13.49 22.47 22.04
CA ASN A 242 -12.58 23.20 21.15
C ASN A 242 -11.16 23.32 21.72
N GLU A 243 -10.99 23.13 23.04
CA GLU A 243 -9.69 23.24 23.71
C GLU A 243 -8.81 21.99 23.54
N LEU A 244 -9.42 20.81 23.34
CA LEU A 244 -8.71 19.54 23.21
C LEU A 244 -8.81 19.02 21.78
N LYS A 245 -7.68 19.04 21.06
CA LYS A 245 -7.61 18.58 19.68
C LYS A 245 -7.80 17.07 19.61
N VAL A 246 -8.79 16.65 18.82
CA VAL A 246 -8.94 15.27 18.36
C VAL A 246 -7.68 14.84 17.61
N ALA A 247 -7.24 13.61 17.84
CA ALA A 247 -6.15 13.01 17.08
C ALA A 247 -6.67 11.77 16.35
N TYR A 248 -6.62 11.79 15.02
CA TYR A 248 -7.05 10.66 14.19
C TYR A 248 -6.15 10.43 12.98
N THR A 249 -6.14 9.19 12.52
CA THR A 249 -5.42 8.74 11.34
C THR A 249 -6.19 7.64 10.61
N ASP A 250 -5.69 7.21 9.45
CA ASP A 250 -6.29 6.10 8.72
C ASP A 250 -6.18 4.81 9.55
N SER A 251 -7.27 4.03 9.62
CA SER A 251 -7.31 2.81 10.44
C SER A 251 -6.30 1.76 10.00
N LEU A 252 -5.95 1.70 8.70
CA LEU A 252 -4.91 0.82 8.20
C LEU A 252 -3.53 1.27 8.68
N LEU A 253 -3.23 2.58 8.62
CA LEU A 253 -1.98 3.13 9.15
C LEU A 253 -1.84 2.81 10.64
N LEU A 254 -2.90 3.06 11.42
CA LEU A 254 -2.91 2.80 12.85
C LEU A 254 -2.69 1.31 13.13
N LYS A 255 -3.45 0.43 12.46
CA LYS A 255 -3.28 -1.02 12.54
C LYS A 255 -1.83 -1.42 12.25
N MET A 256 -1.27 -0.98 11.12
CA MET A 256 0.07 -1.32 10.65
C MET A 256 1.16 -0.97 11.66
N VAL A 257 1.15 0.27 12.15
CA VAL A 257 2.14 0.73 13.14
C VAL A 257 1.98 -0.02 14.46
N VAL A 258 0.74 -0.14 14.97
CA VAL A 258 0.47 -0.79 16.26
C VAL A 258 0.87 -2.26 16.24
N SER A 259 0.56 -3.02 15.19
CA SER A 259 0.91 -4.45 15.20
C SER A 259 2.42 -4.68 15.04
N LEU A 260 3.14 -3.76 14.40
CA LEU A 260 4.62 -3.80 14.41
C LEU A 260 5.19 -3.54 15.81
N ILE A 261 4.53 -2.70 16.63
CA ILE A 261 4.90 -2.44 18.03
C ILE A 261 4.58 -3.64 18.93
N ILE A 262 3.39 -4.24 18.75
CA ILE A 262 2.84 -5.27 19.64
C ILE A 262 3.42 -6.67 19.37
N ASP A 263 3.45 -7.05 18.09
CA ASP A 263 3.76 -8.43 17.71
C ASP A 263 5.13 -8.54 17.05
N ASN A 264 5.70 -7.45 16.53
CA ASN A 264 6.86 -7.49 15.64
C ASN A 264 6.62 -8.42 14.41
N VAL A 265 5.34 -8.75 14.12
CA VAL A 265 4.91 -9.75 13.12
C VAL A 265 4.60 -9.08 11.78
N GLU A 266 4.94 -9.82 10.72
CA GLU A 266 4.76 -9.51 9.31
C GLU A 266 3.29 -9.39 8.90
N TYR A 267 2.97 -8.34 8.16
CA TYR A 267 1.74 -8.27 7.38
C TYR A 267 1.94 -9.02 6.07
N ASN A 268 1.23 -10.14 5.92
CA ASN A 268 1.00 -10.79 4.62
C ASN A 268 -0.27 -10.21 3.97
#